data_AF-G7IX98-F1
#
_entry.id   AF-G7IX98-F1
#
_cell.length_a   1.000
_cell.length_b   1.000
_cell.length_c   1.000
_cell.angle_alpha   90.00
_cell.angle_beta   90.00
_cell.angle_gamma   90.00
#
_symmetry.space_group_name_H-M   'P 1'
#
loop_
_entity.id
_entity.type
_entity.pdbx_description
1 polymer ?
#
loop_
_entity_poly.entity_id
_entity_poly.type
_entity_poly.pdbx_seq_one_letter_code
_entity_poly.pdbx_strand_id
1 'polypeptide(L)'
;MKLWTLAYSQEFCNTLFHTMLRILTRCIHRFPTCLFSCHTLTSLHIRVQNPKEFYMCTFFPNSLNLPSLINLYLWHISFCAADDGSVEPFSTLTSLKSLTIVDCEIMDEQNLCISSTKLVGLCIYMRRYAPETYFGIELSTPSLCTFDFHGIPIQKLHGIKSNLSSIKHTSLVLLNWLVELPNIQSLTVSSTSLQVLSLVPDLLTIELPFLCHLKSLKVEKRQISSIPDGMVKFLLRHAQSASVDIIY
;
A
#
# COMPACT_ATOMS: atom_id res chain seq x y z
N MET A 1 -9.63 -26.12 8.07
CA MET A 1 -9.75 -24.67 7.77
C MET A 1 -11.22 -24.35 7.51
N LYS A 2 -11.97 -23.82 8.49
CA LYS A 2 -13.38 -23.42 8.29
C LYS A 2 -13.43 -21.96 7.82
N LEU A 3 -13.97 -21.74 6.62
CA LEU A 3 -14.32 -20.41 6.13
C LEU A 3 -15.71 -20.08 6.65
N TRP A 4 -15.80 -19.11 7.58
CA TRP A 4 -17.09 -18.56 8.00
C TRP A 4 -17.47 -17.41 7.05
N THR A 5 -18.39 -17.68 6.13
CA THR A 5 -19.09 -16.65 5.35
C THR A 5 -20.37 -16.32 6.11
N LEU A 6 -20.34 -15.29 6.95
CA LEU A 6 -21.50 -14.90 7.76
C LEU A 6 -22.23 -13.72 7.11
N ALA A 7 -23.42 -14.02 6.57
CA ALA A 7 -24.46 -13.01 6.41
C ALA A 7 -24.96 -12.57 7.79
N TYR A 8 -25.40 -11.32 7.91
CA TYR A 8 -25.78 -10.68 9.17
C TYR A 8 -26.73 -11.52 10.05
N SER A 9 -26.28 -11.87 11.25
CA SER A 9 -27.15 -12.13 12.42
C SER A 9 -26.43 -11.72 13.71
N GLN A 10 -27.21 -11.51 14.77
CA GLN A 10 -26.86 -10.62 15.88
C GLN A 10 -26.17 -11.32 17.06
N GLU A 11 -25.34 -12.33 16.79
CA GLU A 11 -24.68 -13.21 17.79
C GLU A 11 -23.15 -13.08 17.84
N PHE A 12 -22.58 -11.94 17.42
CA PHE A 12 -21.12 -11.74 17.42
C PHE A 12 -20.47 -11.39 18.77
N CYS A 13 -21.27 -11.36 19.85
CA CYS A 13 -20.78 -11.17 21.22
C CYS A 13 -20.91 -12.47 22.02
N ASN A 14 -19.96 -13.39 21.83
CA ASN A 14 -19.12 -13.96 22.90
C ASN A 14 -18.32 -15.20 22.43
N THR A 15 -17.04 -15.25 22.81
CA THR A 15 -16.20 -16.47 22.82
C THR A 15 -15.82 -17.10 21.47
N LEU A 16 -14.98 -16.43 20.66
CA LEU A 16 -14.17 -17.11 19.64
C LEU A 16 -12.69 -16.71 19.74
N PHE A 17 -11.84 -17.69 20.08
CA PHE A 17 -10.38 -17.60 20.06
C PHE A 17 -9.84 -17.61 18.61
N HIS A 18 -10.23 -16.61 17.82
CA HIS A 18 -9.77 -16.47 16.45
C HIS A 18 -8.78 -15.31 16.35
N THR A 19 -7.51 -15.68 16.26
CA THR A 19 -6.40 -14.77 15.94
C THR A 19 -6.55 -14.12 14.57
N MET A 20 -7.37 -14.68 13.67
CA MET A 20 -7.71 -14.11 12.37
C MET A 20 -9.23 -14.02 12.17
N LEU A 21 -9.71 -12.81 11.86
CA LEU A 21 -11.07 -12.54 11.42
C LEU A 21 -11.07 -12.19 9.93
N ARG A 22 -12.05 -12.72 9.18
CA ARG A 22 -12.28 -12.37 7.77
C ARG A 22 -13.74 -11.95 7.60
N ILE A 23 -13.94 -10.71 7.15
CA ILE A 23 -15.25 -10.13 6.89
C ILE A 23 -15.40 -10.02 5.37
N LEU A 24 -16.45 -10.65 4.84
CA LEU A 24 -16.88 -10.51 3.45
C LEU A 24 -18.28 -9.92 3.47
N THR A 25 -18.47 -8.74 2.89
CA THR A 25 -19.76 -8.06 2.82
C THR A 25 -20.05 -7.56 1.40
N ARG A 26 -21.31 -7.19 1.12
CA ARG A 26 -21.73 -6.54 -0.13
C ARG A 26 -21.92 -5.04 0.01
N CYS A 27 -22.32 -4.57 1.19
CA CYS A 27 -22.39 -3.16 1.60
C CYS A 27 -22.53 -3.12 3.13
N ILE A 28 -21.83 -2.21 3.80
CA ILE A 28 -22.06 -1.88 5.22
C ILE A 28 -21.92 -0.37 5.36
N HIS A 29 -22.98 0.34 5.77
CA HIS A 29 -22.86 1.79 6.04
C HIS A 29 -21.93 2.07 7.23
N ARG A 30 -21.99 1.24 8.29
CA ARG A 30 -21.11 1.28 9.47
C ARG A 30 -20.89 -0.12 10.05
N PHE A 31 -19.63 -0.50 10.29
CA PHE A 31 -19.29 -1.75 10.95
C PHE A 31 -19.78 -1.75 12.41
N PRO A 32 -20.30 -2.88 12.94
CA PRO A 32 -20.60 -3.03 14.35
C PRO A 32 -19.36 -2.78 15.22
N THR A 33 -19.45 -1.84 16.17
CA THR A 33 -18.32 -1.41 17.01
C THR A 33 -17.73 -2.54 17.85
N CYS A 34 -18.52 -3.54 18.23
CA CYS A 34 -18.08 -4.72 18.97
C CYS A 34 -17.05 -5.58 18.20
N LEU A 35 -17.01 -5.53 16.87
CA LEU A 35 -16.00 -6.22 16.06
C LEU A 35 -14.58 -5.69 16.34
N PHE A 36 -14.47 -4.49 16.87
CA PHE A 36 -13.23 -3.74 17.04
C PHE A 36 -12.82 -3.55 18.51
N SER A 37 -13.29 -4.44 19.38
CA SER A 37 -12.94 -4.51 20.80
C SER A 37 -12.16 -5.78 21.16
N CYS A 38 -11.73 -6.56 20.16
CA CYS A 38 -11.12 -7.88 20.37
C CYS A 38 -9.60 -7.77 20.63
N HIS A 39 -9.21 -7.86 21.91
CA HIS A 39 -7.81 -7.78 22.34
C HIS A 39 -6.93 -8.97 21.93
N THR A 40 -7.50 -10.08 21.42
CA THR A 40 -6.75 -11.28 20.97
C THR A 40 -6.62 -11.39 19.46
N LEU A 41 -7.26 -10.49 18.71
CA LEU A 41 -7.24 -10.49 17.24
C LEU A 41 -5.89 -9.99 16.72
N THR A 42 -5.17 -10.81 15.95
CA THR A 42 -3.86 -10.48 15.38
C THR A 42 -3.86 -10.31 13.86
N SER A 43 -4.94 -10.70 13.18
CA SER A 43 -5.14 -10.51 11.75
C SER A 43 -6.60 -10.18 11.42
N LEU A 44 -6.82 -9.15 10.60
CA LEU A 44 -8.13 -8.71 10.16
C LEU A 44 -8.13 -8.52 8.65
N HIS A 45 -8.99 -9.25 7.95
CA HIS A 45 -9.21 -9.07 6.52
C HIS A 45 -10.64 -8.58 6.28
N ILE A 46 -10.82 -7.44 5.65
CA ILE A 46 -12.14 -6.88 5.28
C ILE A 46 -12.23 -6.77 3.77
N ARG A 47 -13.33 -7.29 3.20
CA ARG A 47 -13.56 -7.33 1.76
C ARG A 47 -15.00 -6.94 1.42
N VAL A 48 -15.18 -5.90 0.60
CA VAL A 48 -16.49 -5.43 0.13
C VAL A 48 -16.71 -5.80 -1.34
N GLN A 49 -17.66 -6.69 -1.62
CA GLN A 49 -18.05 -7.09 -2.97
C GLN A 49 -18.97 -6.06 -3.62
N ASN A 50 -18.76 -5.82 -4.91
CA ASN A 50 -19.60 -5.01 -5.79
C ASN A 50 -19.92 -3.57 -5.31
N PRO A 51 -18.90 -2.75 -4.92
CA PRO A 51 -19.15 -1.39 -4.43
C PRO A 51 -19.86 -0.48 -5.46
N LYS A 52 -19.63 -0.72 -6.77
CA LYS A 52 -20.14 0.12 -7.86
C LYS A 52 -21.62 -0.12 -8.23
N GLU A 53 -22.29 -1.14 -7.69
CA GLU A 53 -23.69 -1.45 -8.04
C GLU A 53 -24.72 -0.63 -7.25
N PHE A 54 -24.33 0.03 -6.15
CA PHE A 54 -25.29 0.56 -5.17
C PHE A 54 -25.13 2.04 -4.78
N TYR A 55 -24.13 2.76 -5.31
CA TYR A 55 -23.75 4.12 -4.84
C TYR A 55 -23.41 4.20 -3.33
N MET A 56 -23.20 3.06 -2.67
CA MET A 56 -22.99 2.96 -1.23
C MET A 56 -21.55 2.57 -0.92
N CYS A 57 -20.81 3.53 -0.37
CA CYS A 57 -19.46 3.32 0.13
C CYS A 57 -19.50 2.62 1.50
N THR A 58 -18.58 1.69 1.73
CA THR A 58 -18.38 1.07 3.05
C THR A 58 -17.25 1.80 3.75
N PHE A 59 -17.61 2.70 4.64
CA PHE A 59 -16.65 3.56 5.33
C PHE A 59 -15.85 2.77 6.38
N PHE A 60 -14.53 2.93 6.33
CA PHE A 60 -13.68 2.54 7.43
C PHE A 60 -13.92 3.45 8.64
N PRO A 61 -13.96 2.95 9.87
CA PRO A 61 -14.00 3.81 11.04
C PRO A 61 -12.67 4.57 11.19
N ASN A 62 -12.76 5.85 11.57
CA ASN A 62 -11.59 6.72 11.72
C ASN A 62 -10.62 6.28 12.84
N SER A 63 -11.05 5.39 13.74
CA SER A 63 -10.17 4.72 14.71
C SER A 63 -10.64 3.30 15.05
N LEU A 64 -9.68 2.46 15.47
CA LEU A 64 -9.90 1.04 15.80
C LEU A 64 -9.14 0.65 17.07
N ASN A 65 -9.84 0.07 18.06
CA ASN A 65 -9.22 -0.41 19.30
C ASN A 65 -8.85 -1.91 19.23
N LEU A 66 -7.91 -2.25 18.35
CA LEU A 66 -7.38 -3.60 18.19
C LEU A 66 -5.88 -3.64 18.54
N PRO A 67 -5.52 -3.57 19.84
CA PRO A 67 -4.13 -3.33 20.27
C PRO A 67 -3.17 -4.48 19.94
N SER A 68 -3.69 -5.69 19.69
CA SER A 68 -2.90 -6.87 19.29
C SER A 68 -2.88 -7.11 17.78
N LEU A 69 -3.48 -6.23 16.97
CA LEU A 69 -3.57 -6.43 15.52
C LEU A 69 -2.19 -6.28 14.88
N ILE A 70 -1.72 -7.35 14.22
CA ILE A 70 -0.42 -7.41 13.54
C ILE A 70 -0.59 -7.22 12.03
N ASN A 71 -1.69 -7.74 11.46
CA ASN A 71 -1.95 -7.75 10.02
C ASN A 71 -3.32 -7.16 9.71
N LEU A 72 -3.38 -6.21 8.76
CA LEU A 72 -4.63 -5.63 8.27
C LEU A 72 -4.67 -5.72 6.73
N TYR A 73 -5.74 -6.29 6.19
CA TYR A 73 -6.01 -6.37 4.76
C TYR A 73 -7.36 -5.74 4.46
N LEU A 74 -7.39 -4.75 3.56
CA LEU A 74 -8.59 -4.01 3.15
C LEU A 74 -8.80 -4.11 1.64
N TRP A 75 -10.03 -4.40 1.21
CA TRP A 75 -10.41 -4.45 -0.20
C TRP A 75 -11.76 -3.75 -0.45
N HIS A 76 -11.76 -2.75 -1.34
CA HIS A 76 -12.92 -1.91 -1.65
C HIS A 76 -13.51 -1.22 -0.41
N ILE A 77 -12.65 -0.51 0.32
CA ILE A 77 -13.01 0.30 1.48
C ILE A 77 -12.81 1.78 1.14
N SER A 78 -13.71 2.63 1.61
CA SER A 78 -13.62 4.08 1.45
C SER A 78 -13.22 4.71 2.78
N PHE A 79 -12.29 5.66 2.76
CA PHE A 79 -11.87 6.43 3.93
C PHE A 79 -12.43 7.86 3.85
N CYS A 80 -12.76 8.42 5.00
CA CYS A 80 -13.22 9.80 5.17
C CYS A 80 -12.29 10.54 6.12
N ALA A 81 -12.33 11.87 6.06
CA ALA A 81 -11.70 12.71 7.07
C ALA A 81 -12.27 12.44 8.48
N ALA A 82 -11.42 12.60 9.49
CA ALA A 82 -11.85 12.88 10.85
C ALA A 82 -12.24 14.36 11.02
N ASP A 83 -12.79 14.70 12.19
CA ASP A 83 -13.28 16.05 12.49
C ASP A 83 -12.16 17.13 12.41
N ASP A 84 -10.89 16.73 12.45
CA ASP A 84 -9.71 17.57 12.29
C ASP A 84 -9.25 17.75 10.82
N GLY A 85 -9.92 17.13 9.86
CA GLY A 85 -9.55 17.18 8.45
C GLY A 85 -8.38 16.26 8.06
N SER A 86 -8.05 15.26 8.89
CA SER A 86 -7.04 14.23 8.58
C SER A 86 -7.67 12.88 8.21
N VAL A 87 -7.03 12.11 7.33
CA VAL A 87 -7.40 10.72 7.02
C VAL A 87 -6.34 9.78 7.60
N GLU A 88 -6.35 9.59 8.92
CA GLU A 88 -5.38 8.73 9.63
C GLU A 88 -6.04 7.50 10.34
N PRO A 89 -6.66 6.57 9.58
CA PRO A 89 -7.44 5.45 10.14
C PRO A 89 -6.64 4.38 10.90
N PHE A 90 -5.31 4.47 10.93
CA PHE A 90 -4.42 3.41 11.40
C PHE A 90 -3.59 3.75 12.65
N SER A 91 -3.59 5.01 13.10
CA SER A 91 -2.71 5.49 14.19
C SER A 91 -2.92 4.76 15.52
N THR A 92 -4.14 4.31 15.81
CA THR A 92 -4.48 3.54 17.02
C THR A 92 -4.01 2.07 16.98
N LEU A 93 -3.60 1.55 15.82
CA LEU A 93 -3.20 0.16 15.63
C LEU A 93 -1.74 -0.07 16.02
N THR A 94 -1.43 0.17 17.30
CA THR A 94 -0.04 0.25 17.83
C THR A 94 0.81 -1.02 17.71
N SER A 95 0.25 -2.16 17.27
CA SER A 95 0.98 -3.42 17.01
C SER A 95 1.07 -3.81 15.53
N LEU A 96 0.51 -2.98 14.63
CA LEU A 96 0.41 -3.30 13.20
C LEU A 96 1.80 -3.38 12.56
N LYS A 97 2.12 -4.55 11.99
CA LYS A 97 3.38 -4.81 11.27
C LYS A 97 3.18 -4.94 9.76
N SER A 98 1.99 -5.33 9.30
CA SER A 98 1.66 -5.52 7.89
C SER A 98 0.32 -4.88 7.55
N LEU A 99 0.32 -4.03 6.53
CA LEU A 99 -0.87 -3.36 6.01
C LEU A 99 -0.96 -3.61 4.50
N THR A 100 -2.11 -4.12 4.05
CA THR A 100 -2.42 -4.28 2.62
C THR A 100 -3.71 -3.54 2.28
N ILE A 101 -3.63 -2.59 1.35
CA ILE A 101 -4.74 -1.77 0.87
C ILE A 101 -4.97 -2.11 -0.60
N VAL A 102 -6.19 -2.49 -0.98
CA VAL A 102 -6.48 -2.94 -2.35
C VAL A 102 -7.76 -2.31 -2.88
N ASP A 103 -7.62 -1.55 -3.96
CA ASP A 103 -8.72 -0.88 -4.64
C ASP A 103 -9.61 -0.11 -3.63
N CYS A 104 -8.98 0.70 -2.78
CA CYS A 104 -9.61 1.57 -1.76
C CYS A 104 -9.46 3.05 -2.15
N GLU A 105 -10.33 3.91 -1.61
CA GLU A 105 -10.49 5.32 -2.03
C GLU A 105 -10.62 6.29 -0.84
N ILE A 106 -10.45 7.58 -1.12
CA ILE A 106 -10.72 8.70 -0.21
C ILE A 106 -11.80 9.58 -0.84
N MET A 107 -12.75 10.06 -0.02
CA MET A 107 -13.89 10.85 -0.52
C MET A 107 -13.58 12.34 -0.73
N ASP A 108 -12.67 12.91 0.05
CA ASP A 108 -12.56 14.37 0.25
C ASP A 108 -11.30 15.00 -0.40
N GLU A 109 -10.74 14.37 -1.44
CA GLU A 109 -9.45 14.74 -2.11
C GLU A 109 -8.21 14.84 -1.19
N GLN A 110 -8.33 14.45 0.08
CA GLN A 110 -7.27 14.48 1.09
C GLN A 110 -6.23 13.36 0.90
N ASN A 111 -5.06 13.51 1.56
CA ASN A 111 -4.04 12.47 1.60
C ASN A 111 -4.40 11.36 2.60
N LEU A 112 -4.05 10.11 2.27
CA LEU A 112 -4.07 9.00 3.23
C LEU A 112 -2.84 9.09 4.13
N CYS A 113 -3.03 9.41 5.40
CA CYS A 113 -1.97 9.39 6.40
C CYS A 113 -1.80 7.99 6.98
N ILE A 114 -0.57 7.46 6.91
CA ILE A 114 -0.18 6.19 7.52
C ILE A 114 1.02 6.46 8.44
N SER A 115 0.75 6.69 9.72
CA SER A 115 1.78 6.77 10.76
C SER A 115 1.84 5.50 11.58
N SER A 116 3.02 4.90 11.72
CA SER A 116 3.24 3.78 12.64
C SER A 116 4.73 3.51 12.86
N THR A 117 5.12 3.44 14.13
CA THR A 117 6.49 3.09 14.54
C THR A 117 6.80 1.59 14.41
N LYS A 118 5.81 0.74 14.11
CA LYS A 118 5.97 -0.72 14.02
C LYS A 118 5.59 -1.32 12.66
N LEU A 119 5.05 -0.55 11.73
CA LEU A 119 4.71 -1.04 10.40
C LEU A 119 6.00 -1.39 9.66
N VAL A 120 6.16 -2.68 9.29
CA VAL A 120 7.34 -3.22 8.59
C VAL A 120 7.03 -3.42 7.10
N GLY A 121 5.79 -3.79 6.77
CA GLY A 121 5.34 -3.98 5.39
C GLY A 121 4.08 -3.20 5.06
N LEU A 122 4.11 -2.48 3.94
CA LEU A 122 2.98 -1.79 3.34
C LEU A 122 2.84 -2.26 1.89
N CYS A 123 1.65 -2.70 1.51
CA CYS A 123 1.34 -3.16 0.17
C CYS A 123 0.08 -2.47 -0.34
N ILE A 124 0.14 -1.86 -1.51
CA ILE A 124 -0.94 -1.05 -2.08
C ILE A 124 -1.22 -1.50 -3.52
N TYR A 125 -2.46 -1.90 -3.79
CA TYR A 125 -2.90 -2.36 -5.11
C TYR A 125 -4.01 -1.46 -5.64
N MET A 126 -3.77 -0.74 -6.73
CA MET A 126 -4.73 0.18 -7.36
C MET A 126 -4.94 -0.22 -8.83
N ARG A 127 -5.98 -1.03 -9.09
CA ARG A 127 -6.19 -1.73 -10.38
C ARG A 127 -7.35 -1.22 -11.21
N ARG A 128 -8.28 -0.44 -10.63
CA ARG A 128 -9.63 -0.19 -11.20
C ARG A 128 -10.10 1.27 -11.17
N TYR A 129 -9.18 2.21 -11.02
CA TYR A 129 -9.50 3.62 -10.75
C TYR A 129 -9.42 4.53 -11.98
N ALA A 130 -10.40 5.44 -12.06
CA ALA A 130 -10.47 6.52 -13.04
C ALA A 130 -9.63 7.72 -12.54
N PRO A 131 -9.30 8.70 -13.42
CA PRO A 131 -8.39 9.79 -13.06
C PRO A 131 -8.81 10.66 -11.88
N GLU A 132 -10.09 10.62 -11.52
CA GLU A 132 -10.77 11.51 -10.58
C GLU A 132 -10.80 10.95 -9.15
N THR A 133 -10.07 9.85 -8.89
CA THR A 133 -10.09 9.10 -7.61
C THR A 133 -8.70 8.95 -6.97
N TYR A 134 -7.75 9.80 -7.37
CA TYR A 134 -6.40 9.78 -6.83
C TYR A 134 -6.27 10.66 -5.58
N PHE A 135 -5.73 10.07 -4.52
CA PHE A 135 -5.38 10.72 -3.26
C PHE A 135 -3.86 10.64 -3.05
N GLY A 136 -3.24 11.63 -2.40
CA GLY A 136 -1.84 11.50 -1.99
C GLY A 136 -1.68 10.50 -0.84
N ILE A 137 -0.47 10.00 -0.62
CA ILE A 137 -0.16 9.11 0.50
C ILE A 137 0.94 9.77 1.33
N GLU A 138 0.72 9.90 2.63
CA GLU A 138 1.70 10.43 3.57
C GLU A 138 2.14 9.33 4.54
N LEU A 139 3.44 9.07 4.62
CA LEU A 139 4.01 7.91 5.32
C LEU A 139 4.97 8.33 6.45
N SER A 140 4.47 8.34 7.68
CA SER A 140 5.26 8.55 8.90
C SER A 140 5.59 7.20 9.58
N THR A 141 6.29 6.33 8.85
CA THR A 141 6.55 4.94 9.25
C THR A 141 8.05 4.61 9.31
N PRO A 142 8.78 4.96 10.38
CA PRO A 142 10.25 4.86 10.42
C PRO A 142 10.80 3.42 10.31
N SER A 143 10.00 2.43 10.74
CA SER A 143 10.33 1.00 10.72
C SER A 143 9.90 0.28 9.44
N LEU A 144 9.39 1.00 8.44
CA LEU A 144 8.93 0.38 7.19
C LEU A 144 10.15 -0.17 6.44
N CYS A 145 10.11 -1.46 6.14
CA CYS A 145 11.17 -2.17 5.42
C CYS A 145 10.78 -2.47 3.98
N THR A 146 9.51 -2.83 3.74
CA THR A 146 9.01 -3.21 2.40
C THR A 146 7.81 -2.37 2.00
N PHE A 147 7.88 -1.72 0.83
CA PHE A 147 6.80 -0.96 0.22
C PHE A 147 6.48 -1.48 -1.18
N ASP A 148 5.40 -2.24 -1.31
CA ASP A 148 4.93 -2.74 -2.61
C ASP A 148 3.79 -1.87 -3.14
N PHE A 149 3.93 -1.30 -4.35
CA PHE A 149 2.84 -0.59 -5.02
C PHE A 149 2.56 -1.17 -6.41
N HIS A 150 1.29 -1.45 -6.66
CA HIS A 150 0.81 -2.08 -7.88
C HIS A 150 -0.35 -1.28 -8.47
N GLY A 151 -0.05 -0.36 -9.39
CA GLY A 151 -1.05 0.45 -10.07
C GLY A 151 -0.40 1.48 -10.99
N ILE A 152 -1.19 2.46 -11.42
CA ILE A 152 -0.65 3.68 -12.03
C ILE A 152 -0.42 4.68 -10.89
N PRO A 153 0.84 5.06 -10.59
CA PRO A 153 1.16 6.05 -9.58
C PRO A 153 0.86 7.44 -10.10
N ILE A 154 -0.27 7.98 -9.69
CA ILE A 154 -0.61 9.39 -9.87
C ILE A 154 -0.72 10.06 -8.48
N GLN A 155 -0.71 9.25 -7.43
CA GLN A 155 -0.62 9.65 -6.02
C GLN A 155 0.74 10.31 -5.74
N LYS A 156 0.70 11.51 -5.16
CA LYS A 156 1.89 12.12 -4.53
C LYS A 156 2.25 11.32 -3.28
N LEU A 157 3.54 11.16 -3.01
CA LEU A 157 4.05 10.49 -1.82
C LEU A 157 4.83 11.51 -1.00
N HIS A 158 4.54 11.61 0.30
CA HIS A 158 5.11 12.64 1.18
C HIS A 158 5.54 12.05 2.55
N GLY A 159 6.45 12.75 3.22
CA GLY A 159 6.71 12.59 4.66
C GLY A 159 7.71 11.51 5.07
N ILE A 160 8.38 10.83 4.13
CA ILE A 160 9.11 9.60 4.45
C ILE A 160 10.43 9.87 5.19
N LYS A 161 10.43 9.59 6.49
CA LYS A 161 11.63 9.49 7.34
C LYS A 161 11.82 8.06 7.81
N SER A 162 12.19 7.14 6.90
CA SER A 162 12.24 5.70 7.19
C SER A 162 13.48 4.97 6.67
N ASN A 163 13.76 3.81 7.29
CA ASN A 163 14.87 2.93 6.93
C ASN A 163 14.47 1.90 5.84
N LEU A 164 13.72 2.35 4.83
CA LEU A 164 13.13 1.50 3.79
C LEU A 164 14.17 0.73 3.00
N SER A 165 14.04 -0.60 3.00
CA SER A 165 15.00 -1.50 2.34
C SER A 165 14.46 -2.14 1.05
N SER A 166 13.15 -2.09 0.75
CA SER A 166 12.61 -2.60 -0.52
C SER A 166 11.43 -1.80 -1.07
N ILE A 167 11.39 -1.58 -2.39
CA ILE A 167 10.26 -0.98 -3.14
C ILE A 167 9.86 -1.85 -4.35
N LYS A 168 8.59 -1.86 -4.75
CA LYS A 168 8.11 -2.48 -6.01
C LYS A 168 7.20 -1.56 -6.82
N HIS A 169 7.50 -1.22 -8.10
CA HIS A 169 6.78 -0.09 -8.75
C HIS A 169 6.79 0.16 -10.29
N THR A 170 5.97 1.15 -10.73
CA THR A 170 5.47 1.42 -12.10
C THR A 170 5.41 2.89 -12.56
N SER A 171 6.44 3.40 -13.26
CA SER A 171 6.44 4.64 -14.12
C SER A 171 6.64 6.02 -13.44
N LEU A 172 7.08 7.03 -14.21
CA LEU A 172 7.49 8.44 -13.91
C LEU A 172 7.43 8.96 -12.45
N VAL A 173 6.27 8.93 -11.80
CA VAL A 173 6.11 9.28 -10.37
C VAL A 173 6.99 8.39 -9.45
N LEU A 174 7.41 7.23 -9.94
CA LEU A 174 8.52 6.43 -9.44
C LEU A 174 9.77 7.25 -9.14
N LEU A 175 10.21 8.19 -10.00
CA LEU A 175 11.39 9.01 -9.70
C LEU A 175 11.16 9.89 -8.47
N ASN A 176 10.01 10.56 -8.39
CA ASN A 176 9.63 11.36 -7.22
C ASN A 176 9.61 10.50 -5.95
N TRP A 177 9.08 9.28 -6.03
CA TRP A 177 9.07 8.37 -4.89
C TRP A 177 10.47 7.90 -4.51
N LEU A 178 11.34 7.59 -5.48
CA LEU A 178 12.73 7.19 -5.18
C LEU A 178 13.53 8.33 -4.54
N VAL A 179 13.26 9.60 -4.88
CA VAL A 179 13.86 10.78 -4.23
C VAL A 179 13.51 10.83 -2.73
N GLU A 180 12.25 10.55 -2.37
CA GLU A 180 11.78 10.48 -0.97
C GLU A 180 12.32 9.26 -0.19
N LEU A 181 13.14 8.40 -0.83
CA LEU A 181 13.48 7.06 -0.35
C LEU A 181 15.01 6.82 -0.34
N PRO A 182 15.75 7.44 0.60
CA PRO A 182 17.21 7.53 0.53
C PRO A 182 17.99 6.23 0.86
N ASN A 183 17.34 5.18 1.37
CA ASN A 183 18.00 4.00 1.97
C ASN A 183 17.71 2.66 1.26
N ILE A 184 17.13 2.69 0.06
CA ILE A 184 16.61 1.50 -0.63
C ILE A 184 17.71 0.47 -0.86
N GLN A 185 17.47 -0.77 -0.43
CA GLN A 185 18.40 -1.91 -0.63
C GLN A 185 17.91 -2.89 -1.71
N SER A 186 16.64 -2.82 -2.09
CA SER A 186 16.00 -3.69 -3.08
C SER A 186 14.96 -2.90 -3.86
N LEU A 187 14.99 -2.99 -5.19
CA LEU A 187 14.03 -2.32 -6.06
C LEU A 187 13.50 -3.33 -7.06
N THR A 188 12.19 -3.53 -7.08
CA THR A 188 11.50 -4.32 -8.11
C THR A 188 10.75 -3.37 -9.03
N VAL A 189 10.97 -3.43 -10.34
CA VAL A 189 10.31 -2.55 -11.31
C VAL A 189 9.82 -3.36 -12.49
N SER A 190 8.65 -3.05 -13.05
CA SER A 190 8.22 -3.72 -14.27
C SER A 190 8.97 -3.19 -15.51
N SER A 191 9.09 -4.02 -16.54
CA SER A 191 9.55 -3.60 -17.88
C SER A 191 8.74 -2.40 -18.41
N THR A 192 7.43 -2.38 -18.17
CA THR A 192 6.54 -1.26 -18.53
C THR A 192 6.90 0.03 -17.78
N SER A 193 7.34 -0.07 -16.52
CA SER A 193 7.85 1.06 -15.73
C SER A 193 9.04 1.71 -16.41
N LEU A 194 10.00 0.87 -16.83
CA LEU A 194 11.24 1.29 -17.47
C LEU A 194 10.97 1.88 -18.85
N GLN A 195 10.03 1.32 -19.62
CA GLN A 195 9.56 1.89 -20.88
C GLN A 195 9.06 3.33 -20.70
N VAL A 196 8.15 3.59 -19.76
CA VAL A 196 7.65 4.95 -19.53
C VAL A 196 8.76 5.89 -19.05
N LEU A 197 9.69 5.42 -18.20
CA LEU A 197 10.86 6.21 -17.80
C LEU A 197 11.77 6.55 -18.99
N SER A 198 11.98 5.62 -19.94
CA SER A 198 12.83 5.86 -21.12
C SER A 198 12.26 6.88 -22.11
N LEU A 199 10.98 7.24 -21.99
CA LEU A 199 10.35 8.31 -22.79
C LEU A 199 10.63 9.72 -22.22
N VAL A 200 11.23 9.83 -21.03
CA VAL A 200 11.52 11.11 -20.38
C VAL A 200 12.81 11.68 -20.99
N PRO A 201 12.76 12.84 -21.66
CA PRO A 201 13.97 13.46 -22.23
C PRO A 201 14.98 13.74 -21.12
N ASP A 202 16.26 13.55 -21.44
CA ASP A 202 17.40 13.79 -20.55
C ASP A 202 17.40 13.04 -19.21
N LEU A 203 16.46 12.12 -18.96
CA LEU A 203 16.44 11.34 -17.72
C LEU A 203 17.76 10.59 -17.50
N LEU A 204 18.33 10.03 -18.57
CA LEU A 204 19.60 9.30 -18.50
C LEU A 204 20.79 10.19 -18.09
N THR A 205 20.69 11.53 -18.14
CA THR A 205 21.74 12.44 -17.67
C THR A 205 21.58 12.83 -16.19
N ILE A 206 20.42 12.57 -15.58
CA ILE A 206 20.17 12.86 -14.16
C ILE A 206 20.96 11.90 -13.25
N GLU A 207 21.44 12.39 -12.11
CA GLU A 207 22.03 11.54 -11.06
C GLU A 207 20.96 11.06 -10.08
N LEU A 208 21.07 9.80 -9.63
CA LEU A 208 20.14 9.18 -8.68
C LEU A 208 20.90 8.79 -7.39
N PRO A 209 21.40 9.76 -6.60
CA PRO A 209 22.27 9.48 -5.45
C PRO A 209 21.60 8.63 -4.37
N PHE A 210 20.27 8.72 -4.23
CA PHE A 210 19.45 7.92 -3.31
C PHE A 210 19.42 6.41 -3.62
N LEU A 211 19.90 5.98 -4.79
CA LEU A 211 20.04 4.55 -5.11
C LEU A 211 21.39 3.95 -4.67
N CYS A 212 22.30 4.72 -4.04
CA CYS A 212 23.63 4.24 -3.67
C CYS A 212 23.65 3.04 -2.70
N HIS A 213 22.58 2.83 -1.94
CA HIS A 213 22.43 1.71 -1.01
C HIS A 213 21.79 0.46 -1.63
N LEU A 214 21.44 0.50 -2.91
CA LEU A 214 20.75 -0.59 -3.61
C LEU A 214 21.65 -1.83 -3.74
N LYS A 215 21.14 -2.98 -3.30
CA LYS A 215 21.82 -4.29 -3.32
C LYS A 215 21.16 -5.29 -4.27
N SER A 216 19.91 -5.05 -4.69
CA SER A 216 19.19 -5.92 -5.62
C SER A 216 18.22 -5.11 -6.48
N LEU A 217 18.30 -5.27 -7.80
CA LEU A 217 17.36 -4.74 -8.77
C LEU A 217 16.66 -5.91 -9.47
N LYS A 218 15.34 -5.98 -9.35
CA LYS A 218 14.52 -7.02 -9.98
C LYS A 218 13.66 -6.39 -11.06
N VAL A 219 13.69 -6.93 -12.27
CA VAL A 219 12.89 -6.41 -13.39
C VAL A 219 11.80 -7.42 -13.74
N GLU A 220 10.54 -7.08 -13.44
CA GLU A 220 9.37 -7.90 -13.80
C GLU A 220 9.00 -7.65 -15.26
N LYS A 221 9.41 -8.57 -16.14
CA LYS A 221 9.14 -8.53 -17.56
C LYS A 221 7.75 -9.10 -17.86
N ARG A 222 6.79 -8.24 -18.22
CA ARG A 222 5.51 -8.70 -18.77
C ARG A 222 5.69 -9.14 -20.22
N GLN A 223 5.00 -10.21 -20.64
CA GLN A 223 5.15 -10.88 -21.95
C GLN A 223 5.27 -9.95 -23.18
N ILE A 224 4.62 -8.78 -23.17
CA ILE A 224 4.52 -7.87 -24.32
C ILE A 224 5.56 -6.74 -24.27
N SER A 225 6.24 -6.50 -23.14
CA SER A 225 7.16 -5.35 -22.98
C SER A 225 8.63 -5.73 -22.99
N SER A 226 9.40 -4.99 -23.79
CA SER A 226 10.86 -4.96 -23.75
C SER A 226 11.34 -4.18 -22.52
N ILE A 227 12.55 -4.49 -22.06
CA ILE A 227 13.31 -3.62 -21.16
C ILE A 227 14.07 -2.65 -22.07
N PRO A 228 13.93 -1.32 -21.92
CA PRO A 228 14.68 -0.37 -22.74
C PRO A 228 16.18 -0.44 -22.45
N ASP A 229 16.98 -0.31 -23.51
CA ASP A 229 18.43 -0.30 -23.40
C ASP A 229 18.92 0.83 -22.49
N GLY A 230 19.99 0.57 -21.74
CA GLY A 230 20.58 1.52 -20.80
C GLY A 230 19.79 1.76 -19.51
N MET A 231 18.47 1.55 -19.45
CA MET A 231 17.66 1.88 -18.26
C MET A 231 18.07 1.11 -16.99
N VAL A 232 18.42 -0.18 -17.12
CA VAL A 232 18.94 -0.97 -16.00
C VAL A 232 20.29 -0.40 -15.53
N LYS A 233 21.20 -0.08 -16.46
CA LYS A 233 22.51 0.52 -16.17
C LYS A 233 22.38 1.91 -15.52
N PHE A 234 21.34 2.68 -15.89
CA PHE A 234 21.02 3.98 -15.32
C PHE A 234 20.59 3.87 -13.84
N LEU A 235 19.64 2.99 -13.51
CA LEU A 235 19.24 2.75 -12.11
C LEU A 235 20.39 2.23 -11.24
N LEU A 236 21.37 1.54 -11.84
CA LEU A 236 22.53 0.97 -11.16
C LEU A 236 23.78 1.88 -11.15
N ARG A 237 23.70 3.11 -11.69
CA ARG A 237 24.85 4.01 -11.87
C ARG A 237 25.68 4.20 -10.59
N HIS A 238 25.00 4.33 -9.46
CA HIS A 238 25.61 4.52 -8.13
C HIS A 238 25.58 3.25 -7.26
N ALA A 239 25.14 2.11 -7.81
CA ALA A 239 24.88 0.85 -7.10
C ALA A 239 25.58 -0.34 -7.78
N GLN A 240 26.88 -0.21 -8.03
CA GLN A 240 27.64 -1.11 -8.90
C GLN A 240 27.74 -2.57 -8.39
N SER A 241 27.47 -2.80 -7.10
CA SER A 241 27.47 -4.13 -6.47
C SER A 241 26.08 -4.78 -6.39
N ALA A 242 25.02 -4.15 -6.89
CA ALA A 242 23.67 -4.69 -6.82
C ALA A 242 23.49 -5.92 -7.73
N SER A 243 22.79 -6.95 -7.25
CA SER A 243 22.34 -8.06 -8.10
C SER A 243 21.28 -7.58 -9.09
N VAL A 244 21.20 -8.22 -10.27
CA VAL A 244 20.18 -7.93 -11.27
C VAL A 244 19.46 -9.20 -11.69
N ASP A 245 18.19 -9.32 -11.34
CA ASP A 245 17.36 -10.47 -11.71
C ASP A 245 16.26 -10.02 -12.69
N ILE A 246 16.10 -10.72 -13.81
CA ILE A 246 14.96 -10.54 -14.71
C ILE A 246 13.95 -11.64 -14.42
N ILE A 247 12.75 -11.26 -14.02
CA ILE A 247 11.64 -12.15 -13.67
C ILE A 247 10.64 -12.13 -14.82
N TYR A 248 10.12 -13.30 -15.20
CA TYR A 248 9.20 -13.52 -16.32
C TYR A 248 7.79 -13.89 -15.85
#